data_AF-A0A7W0NC10-F1
#
_entry.id   AF-A0A7W0NC10-F1
#
_cell.length_a   1.000
_cell.length_b   1.000
_cell.length_c   1.000
_cell.angle_alpha   90.00
_cell.angle_beta   90.00
_cell.angle_gamma   90.00
#
_symmetry.space_group_name_H-M   'P 1'
#
loop_
_entity.id
_entity.type
_entity.pdbx_description
1 polymer ?
#
loop_
_entity_poly.entity_id
_entity_poly.type
_entity_poly.pdbx_seq_one_letter_code
_entity_poly.pdbx_strand_id
1 'polypeptide(L)'
;MTQSRARLPGGMTPSAINTTLCVLAILLFSSLGGATAYAQEVPELQITSKHYIVIDATTGEVFAQRGANDRVAIASLTKVFTAIEAIETAPLEQTLTTHTSDLFGDSSTTMGFGPDETFTLEDLLYGMMLPSGNDAAHAIARELGSSEDVAEEEAVSAFVERINERLRNMGLTDTNVVNPHGWGVPEHYSSAHDLATFTMYALQYPGFVDLISTSTYITSDGLYALSNTNKMLNLYNGIIGGKTGYDDDAGWCLIEVARRDGSTMISVTLDGVAPDDWYDDNRVLLDYAFTQKANRLTANRPISGETLSFLDPDAAFIAERVESGASVGLLRVASDSGSTRNEPARLTQSEPTSEEAAFPLKTLIVAFAAIALLLVAFRISSPHIQARFWRQRDD
;
A
#
# COMPACT_ATOMS: atom_id res chain seq x y z
N MET A 1 -70.40 58.90 17.81
CA MET A 1 -69.14 58.49 18.48
C MET A 1 -68.65 57.22 17.80
N THR A 2 -67.71 57.35 16.85
CA THR A 2 -67.22 56.30 15.97
C THR A 2 -65.82 55.89 16.41
N GLN A 3 -65.62 54.60 16.71
CA GLN A 3 -64.33 54.01 17.05
C GLN A 3 -63.52 53.70 15.79
N SER A 4 -62.24 54.10 15.79
CA SER A 4 -61.22 53.69 14.83
C SER A 4 -60.45 52.50 15.41
N ARG A 5 -60.33 51.40 14.65
CA ARG A 5 -59.44 50.26 14.95
C ARG A 5 -58.23 50.31 14.04
N ALA A 6 -57.04 50.37 14.64
CA ALA A 6 -55.76 50.19 13.97
C ALA A 6 -55.51 48.70 13.63
N ARG A 7 -54.99 48.42 12.43
CA ARG A 7 -54.43 47.10 12.05
C ARG A 7 -52.94 47.09 12.36
N LEU A 8 -52.46 46.03 13.00
CA LEU A 8 -51.04 45.69 13.11
C LEU A 8 -50.58 44.89 11.88
N PRO A 9 -49.29 44.94 11.49
CA PRO A 9 -48.77 44.21 10.34
C PRO A 9 -48.67 42.71 10.62
N GLY A 10 -48.94 41.90 9.59
CA GLY A 10 -49.08 40.45 9.67
C GLY A 10 -47.82 39.71 10.13
N GLY A 11 -48.01 38.81 11.09
CA GLY A 11 -47.02 37.81 11.47
C GLY A 11 -46.82 36.78 10.36
N MET A 12 -45.56 36.43 10.10
CA MET A 12 -45.18 35.28 9.29
C MET A 12 -45.77 34.00 9.87
N THR A 13 -46.31 33.14 9.01
CA THR A 13 -46.91 31.87 9.40
C THR A 13 -45.85 30.84 9.80
N PRO A 14 -46.15 29.88 10.68
CA PRO A 14 -45.18 28.91 11.22
C PRO A 14 -44.47 28.06 10.16
N SER A 15 -45.03 27.91 8.95
CA SER A 15 -44.40 27.11 7.89
C SER A 15 -43.19 27.82 7.25
N ALA A 16 -43.15 29.15 7.24
CA ALA A 16 -42.02 29.91 6.67
C ALA A 16 -40.78 29.83 7.57
N ILE A 17 -40.96 29.67 8.88
CA ILE A 17 -39.87 29.57 9.86
C ILE A 17 -39.15 28.21 9.73
N ASN A 18 -39.90 27.12 9.53
CA ASN A 18 -39.32 25.78 9.36
C ASN A 18 -38.57 25.61 8.03
N THR A 19 -39.04 26.21 6.93
CA THR A 19 -38.31 26.14 5.66
C THR A 19 -37.03 26.96 5.70
N THR A 20 -37.04 28.11 6.39
CA THR A 20 -35.85 28.97 6.53
C THR A 20 -34.78 28.31 7.41
N LEU A 21 -35.17 27.61 8.48
CA LEU A 21 -34.25 26.83 9.34
C LEU A 21 -33.64 25.63 8.61
N CYS A 22 -34.39 24.93 7.75
CA CYS A 22 -33.85 23.83 6.94
C CYS A 22 -32.84 24.33 5.87
N VAL A 23 -33.11 25.48 5.23
CA VAL A 23 -32.16 26.07 4.27
C VAL A 23 -30.89 26.57 4.96
N LEU A 24 -31.00 27.12 6.18
CA LEU A 24 -29.83 27.53 6.96
C LEU A 24 -28.99 26.32 7.43
N ALA A 25 -29.63 25.22 7.82
CA ALA A 25 -28.95 23.99 8.22
C ALA A 25 -28.23 23.30 7.05
N ILE A 26 -28.81 23.33 5.84
CA ILE A 26 -28.17 22.82 4.61
C ILE A 26 -26.99 23.73 4.21
N LEU A 27 -27.12 25.06 4.32
CA LEU A 27 -26.02 25.99 4.04
C LEU A 27 -24.89 25.93 5.08
N LEU A 28 -25.20 25.62 6.34
CA LEU A 28 -24.18 25.35 7.37
C LEU A 28 -23.47 24.00 7.16
N PHE A 29 -24.16 22.97 6.66
CA PHE A 29 -23.54 21.70 6.30
C PHE A 29 -22.63 21.81 5.06
N SER A 30 -22.95 22.68 4.10
CA SER A 30 -22.07 22.98 2.96
C SER A 30 -20.83 23.81 3.32
N SER A 31 -20.74 24.33 4.55
CA SER A 31 -19.59 25.11 5.04
C SER A 31 -18.58 24.29 5.85
N LEU A 32 -18.89 23.01 6.11
CA LEU A 32 -17.88 22.00 6.41
C LEU A 32 -17.25 21.55 5.09
N GLY A 33 -16.63 22.50 4.38
CA GLY A 33 -15.61 22.15 3.42
C GLY A 33 -14.53 21.44 4.22
N GLY A 34 -14.46 20.11 4.09
CA GLY A 34 -13.28 19.38 4.52
C GLY A 34 -12.10 20.14 3.93
N ALA A 35 -11.17 20.55 4.79
CA ALA A 35 -9.90 21.03 4.30
C ALA A 35 -9.36 19.88 3.45
N THR A 36 -9.45 20.02 2.12
CA THR A 36 -8.58 19.28 1.23
C THR A 36 -7.20 19.62 1.73
N ALA A 37 -6.57 18.67 2.42
CA ALA A 37 -5.19 18.79 2.84
C ALA A 37 -4.41 19.04 1.56
N TYR A 38 -4.10 20.30 1.29
CA TYR A 38 -3.28 20.66 0.16
C TYR A 38 -1.93 20.01 0.41
N ALA A 39 -1.43 19.31 -0.61
CA ALA A 39 -0.11 18.74 -0.68
C ALA A 39 0.90 19.70 -0.02
N GLN A 40 1.58 19.22 1.02
CA GLN A 40 2.56 20.02 1.75
C GLN A 40 3.86 20.07 0.91
N GLU A 41 3.81 20.79 -0.21
CA GLU A 41 5.02 21.29 -0.83
C GLU A 41 5.70 22.20 0.19
N VAL A 42 7.00 22.01 0.36
CA VAL A 42 7.83 22.86 1.22
C VAL A 42 8.81 23.59 0.30
N PRO A 43 8.46 24.76 -0.26
CA PRO A 43 9.24 25.42 -1.30
C PRO A 43 10.67 25.80 -0.88
N GLU A 44 10.93 25.81 0.43
CA GLU A 44 12.26 26.03 0.99
C GLU A 44 13.20 24.83 0.76
N LEU A 45 12.66 23.60 0.65
CA LEU A 45 13.46 22.42 0.34
C LEU A 45 13.94 22.49 -1.11
N GLN A 46 15.27 22.56 -1.27
CA GLN A 46 15.91 22.53 -2.58
C GLN A 46 15.97 21.09 -3.10
N ILE A 47 14.82 20.57 -3.54
CA ILE A 47 14.69 19.23 -4.12
C ILE A 47 14.67 19.31 -5.64
N THR A 48 15.54 18.56 -6.29
CA THR A 48 15.69 18.55 -7.76
C THR A 48 14.75 17.57 -8.46
N SER A 49 14.45 16.44 -7.82
CA SER A 49 13.55 15.39 -8.31
C SER A 49 12.14 15.95 -8.51
N LYS A 50 11.53 15.71 -9.67
CA LYS A 50 10.24 16.34 -10.00
C LYS A 50 9.12 15.88 -9.09
N HIS A 51 9.14 14.61 -8.69
CA HIS A 51 8.14 14.02 -7.82
C HIS A 51 8.81 13.48 -6.56
N TYR A 52 8.23 13.74 -5.39
CA TYR A 52 8.74 13.20 -4.13
C TYR A 52 7.68 13.13 -3.05
N ILE A 53 7.97 12.30 -2.04
CA ILE A 53 7.24 12.25 -0.78
C ILE A 53 8.18 11.79 0.35
N VAL A 54 7.99 12.31 1.55
CA VAL A 54 8.63 11.77 2.77
C VAL A 54 7.62 11.65 3.90
N ILE A 55 7.60 10.47 4.52
CA ILE A 55 6.59 10.06 5.49
C ILE A 55 7.19 9.41 6.75
N ASP A 56 6.42 9.42 7.83
CA ASP A 56 6.61 8.50 8.97
C ASP A 56 6.03 7.12 8.63
N ALA A 57 6.85 6.08 8.64
CA ALA A 57 6.45 4.73 8.27
C ALA A 57 5.45 4.09 9.26
N THR A 58 5.42 4.56 10.51
CA THR A 58 4.54 4.01 11.56
C THR A 58 3.16 4.67 11.53
N THR A 59 3.11 5.98 11.31
CA THR A 59 1.85 6.74 11.37
C THR A 59 1.28 7.12 10.00
N GLY A 60 2.04 6.91 8.93
CA GLY A 60 1.72 7.39 7.58
C GLY A 60 1.80 8.91 7.42
N GLU A 61 2.21 9.66 8.45
CA GLU A 61 2.20 11.13 8.42
C GLU A 61 3.11 11.65 7.31
N VAL A 62 2.55 12.44 6.40
CA VAL A 62 3.29 13.07 5.31
C VAL A 62 3.92 14.37 5.81
N PHE A 63 5.24 14.50 5.69
CA PHE A 63 5.96 15.72 6.08
C PHE A 63 6.18 16.68 4.92
N ALA A 64 6.52 16.16 3.74
CA ALA A 64 6.67 16.94 2.52
C ALA A 64 6.39 16.09 1.29
N GLN A 65 5.85 16.72 0.24
CA GLN A 65 5.63 16.08 -1.05
C GLN A 65 5.53 17.08 -2.20
N ARG A 66 5.81 16.64 -3.43
CA ARG A 66 5.54 17.36 -4.69
C ARG A 66 5.18 16.34 -5.75
N GLY A 67 4.08 16.57 -6.48
CA GLY A 67 3.65 15.67 -7.56
C GLY A 67 3.55 14.20 -7.15
N ALA A 68 3.22 13.90 -5.89
CA ALA A 68 3.39 12.54 -5.34
C ALA A 68 2.43 11.51 -5.94
N ASN A 69 1.31 11.95 -6.52
CA ASN A 69 0.32 11.10 -7.19
C ASN A 69 0.51 11.07 -8.72
N ASP A 70 1.53 11.75 -9.25
CA ASP A 70 1.78 11.75 -10.69
C ASP A 70 2.29 10.37 -11.12
N ARG A 71 1.73 9.87 -12.23
CA ARG A 71 2.09 8.58 -12.82
C ARG A 71 3.32 8.76 -13.70
N VAL A 72 4.44 8.22 -13.25
CA VAL A 72 5.73 8.32 -13.93
C VAL A 72 6.42 6.95 -13.98
N ALA A 73 7.35 6.80 -14.93
CA ALA A 73 8.22 5.62 -14.94
C ALA A 73 9.07 5.58 -13.66
N ILE A 74 9.29 4.38 -13.13
CA ILE A 74 9.95 4.18 -11.82
C ILE A 74 11.19 3.28 -11.89
N ALA A 75 11.59 2.89 -13.10
CA ALA A 75 12.71 1.99 -13.35
C ALA A 75 12.73 0.80 -12.36
N SER A 76 13.92 0.50 -11.82
CA SER A 76 14.15 -0.64 -10.92
C SER A 76 13.51 -0.55 -9.52
N LEU A 77 12.82 0.54 -9.17
CA LEU A 77 12.01 0.56 -7.94
C LEU A 77 10.90 -0.50 -7.97
N THR A 78 10.48 -0.89 -9.18
CA THR A 78 9.59 -2.03 -9.46
C THR A 78 9.95 -3.30 -8.68
N LYS A 79 11.26 -3.55 -8.48
CA LYS A 79 11.76 -4.76 -7.82
C LYS A 79 11.34 -4.85 -6.34
N VAL A 80 10.92 -3.75 -5.72
CA VAL A 80 10.31 -3.77 -4.38
C VAL A 80 8.99 -4.56 -4.40
N PHE A 81 8.18 -4.40 -5.44
CA PHE A 81 6.96 -5.18 -5.60
C PHE A 81 7.27 -6.67 -5.83
N THR A 82 8.21 -6.95 -6.72
CA THR A 82 8.68 -8.33 -7.03
C THR A 82 9.24 -9.02 -5.80
N ALA A 83 10.03 -8.33 -4.98
CA ALA A 83 10.61 -8.89 -3.76
C ALA A 83 9.53 -9.33 -2.77
N ILE A 84 8.53 -8.48 -2.54
CA ILE A 84 7.44 -8.78 -1.61
C ILE A 84 6.56 -9.91 -2.12
N GLU A 85 6.17 -9.89 -3.40
CA GLU A 85 5.40 -11.00 -3.98
C GLU A 85 6.15 -12.34 -3.87
N ALA A 86 7.47 -12.34 -4.12
CA ALA A 86 8.28 -13.55 -3.98
C ALA A 86 8.40 -14.04 -2.52
N ILE A 87 8.68 -13.14 -1.58
CA ILE A 87 8.80 -13.45 -0.14
C ILE A 87 7.50 -14.05 0.40
N GLU A 88 6.34 -13.57 -0.08
CA GLU A 88 5.05 -14.07 0.39
C GLU A 88 4.62 -15.39 -0.26
N THR A 89 5.07 -15.67 -1.48
CA THR A 89 4.56 -16.80 -2.27
C THR A 89 5.44 -18.05 -2.24
N ALA A 90 6.69 -17.94 -1.79
CA ALA A 90 7.63 -19.06 -1.77
C ALA A 90 8.60 -19.01 -0.57
N PRO A 91 9.04 -20.18 -0.07
CA PRO A 91 10.09 -20.23 0.95
C PRO A 91 11.43 -19.77 0.35
N LEU A 92 12.22 -19.07 1.16
CA LEU A 92 13.51 -18.49 0.75
C LEU A 92 14.53 -19.56 0.30
N GLU A 93 14.42 -20.78 0.83
CA GLU A 93 15.27 -21.91 0.50
C GLU A 93 14.82 -22.65 -0.77
N GLN A 94 13.70 -22.25 -1.39
CA GLN A 94 13.24 -22.85 -2.64
C GLN A 94 14.35 -22.74 -3.69
N THR A 95 14.62 -23.85 -4.36
CA THR A 95 15.65 -23.95 -5.39
C THR A 95 15.06 -23.59 -6.75
N LEU A 96 15.67 -22.64 -7.44
CA LEU A 96 15.28 -22.14 -8.75
C LEU A 96 16.40 -22.42 -9.75
N THR A 97 16.04 -22.89 -10.94
CA THR A 97 16.99 -23.08 -12.05
C THR A 97 16.83 -21.97 -13.08
N THR A 98 17.94 -21.32 -13.45
CA THR A 98 17.97 -20.23 -14.42
C THR A 98 17.87 -20.76 -15.85
N HIS A 99 17.16 -20.05 -16.73
CA HIS A 99 16.93 -20.44 -18.11
C HIS A 99 17.54 -19.41 -19.05
N THR A 100 17.74 -19.80 -20.32
CA THR A 100 18.20 -18.86 -21.36
C THR A 100 17.25 -17.66 -21.52
N SER A 101 15.95 -17.86 -21.26
CA SER A 101 14.93 -16.79 -21.30
C SER A 101 15.09 -15.74 -20.19
N ASP A 102 15.86 -16.01 -19.14
CA ASP A 102 16.09 -15.05 -18.06
C ASP A 102 17.26 -14.10 -18.33
N LEU A 103 18.06 -14.38 -19.36
CA LEU A 103 19.32 -13.68 -19.57
C LEU A 103 19.08 -12.32 -20.24
N PHE A 104 19.77 -11.30 -19.74
CA PHE A 104 19.78 -9.95 -20.32
C PHE A 104 21.17 -9.58 -20.83
N GLY A 105 21.21 -8.73 -21.86
CA GLY A 105 22.47 -8.27 -22.48
C GLY A 105 23.15 -7.13 -21.72
N ASP A 106 24.33 -6.73 -22.22
CA ASP A 106 25.26 -5.77 -21.58
C ASP A 106 24.68 -4.37 -21.27
N SER A 107 23.56 -3.98 -21.88
CA SER A 107 22.87 -2.73 -21.57
C SER A 107 21.98 -2.81 -20.33
N SER A 108 21.86 -4.00 -19.72
CA SER A 108 21.07 -4.27 -18.53
C SER A 108 21.94 -4.33 -17.28
N THR A 109 21.33 -4.05 -16.13
CA THR A 109 21.86 -4.53 -14.85
C THR A 109 21.49 -6.00 -14.66
N THR A 110 22.44 -6.79 -14.19
CA THR A 110 22.32 -8.25 -14.05
C THR A 110 23.00 -8.73 -12.76
N MET A 111 22.54 -9.85 -12.21
CA MET A 111 23.29 -10.68 -11.27
C MET A 111 24.46 -11.37 -12.00
N GLY A 112 24.26 -11.73 -13.27
CA GLY A 112 25.30 -12.19 -14.17
C GLY A 112 25.47 -13.71 -14.23
N PHE A 113 24.43 -14.46 -13.90
CA PHE A 113 24.42 -15.91 -14.10
C PHE A 113 24.26 -16.29 -15.58
N GLY A 114 24.64 -17.51 -15.92
CA GLY A 114 24.32 -18.21 -17.15
C GLY A 114 23.08 -19.10 -17.02
N PRO A 115 22.72 -19.81 -18.10
CA PRO A 115 21.60 -20.74 -18.09
C PRO A 115 21.97 -22.03 -17.34
N ASP A 116 20.94 -22.74 -16.87
CA ASP A 116 21.02 -24.02 -16.17
C ASP A 116 21.77 -23.98 -14.84
N GLU A 117 21.95 -22.78 -14.26
CA GLU A 117 22.49 -22.59 -12.93
C GLU A 117 21.38 -22.66 -11.89
N THR A 118 21.73 -22.99 -10.65
CA THR A 118 20.75 -23.25 -9.59
C THR A 118 21.05 -22.41 -8.37
N PHE A 119 20.05 -21.66 -7.93
CA PHE A 119 20.14 -20.72 -6.82
C PHE A 119 18.98 -20.95 -5.84
N THR A 120 19.15 -20.55 -4.59
CA THR A 120 18.00 -20.38 -3.70
C THR A 120 17.20 -19.13 -4.11
N LEU A 121 15.93 -19.06 -3.72
CA LEU A 121 15.15 -17.83 -3.89
C LEU A 121 15.82 -16.65 -3.16
N GLU A 122 16.40 -16.88 -1.98
CA GLU A 122 17.18 -15.89 -1.26
C GLU A 122 18.36 -15.35 -2.08
N ASP A 123 19.16 -16.24 -2.70
CA ASP A 123 20.28 -15.83 -3.57
C ASP A 123 19.81 -14.94 -4.73
N LEU A 124 18.70 -15.31 -5.38
CA LEU A 124 18.12 -14.52 -6.47
C LEU A 124 17.51 -13.21 -5.97
N LEU A 125 16.91 -13.17 -4.78
CA LEU A 125 16.40 -11.94 -4.18
C LEU A 125 17.55 -10.96 -3.90
N TYR A 126 18.68 -11.44 -3.37
CA TYR A 126 19.89 -10.62 -3.24
C TYR A 126 20.46 -10.21 -4.61
N GLY A 127 20.49 -11.12 -5.59
CA GLY A 127 20.83 -10.87 -7.00
C GLY A 127 19.98 -9.77 -7.65
N MET A 128 18.71 -9.73 -7.29
CA MET A 128 17.76 -8.73 -7.77
C MET A 128 17.91 -7.39 -7.04
N MET A 129 18.07 -7.41 -5.72
CA MET A 129 17.98 -6.19 -4.90
C MET A 129 19.30 -5.40 -4.82
N LEU A 130 20.45 -6.08 -4.74
CA LEU A 130 21.76 -5.42 -4.55
C LEU A 130 22.29 -4.80 -5.85
N PRO A 131 22.68 -5.59 -6.88
CA PRO A 131 23.16 -5.07 -8.14
C PRO A 131 22.02 -4.62 -9.08
N SER A 132 20.76 -4.73 -8.63
CA SER A 132 19.57 -4.42 -9.42
C SER A 132 19.30 -5.39 -10.58
N GLY A 133 19.71 -6.66 -10.46
CA GLY A 133 19.67 -7.64 -11.55
C GLY A 133 18.29 -7.87 -12.16
N ASN A 134 18.14 -7.56 -13.45
CA ASN A 134 16.92 -7.82 -14.22
C ASN A 134 16.72 -9.32 -14.51
N ASP A 135 17.84 -10.04 -14.71
CA ASP A 135 17.91 -11.49 -14.89
C ASP A 135 17.34 -12.23 -13.69
N ALA A 136 17.76 -11.88 -12.48
CA ALA A 136 17.24 -12.45 -11.25
C ALA A 136 15.74 -12.16 -11.07
N ALA A 137 15.31 -10.93 -11.35
CA ALA A 137 13.88 -10.57 -11.29
C ALA A 137 13.03 -11.38 -12.28
N HIS A 138 13.53 -11.60 -13.50
CA HIS A 138 12.85 -12.40 -14.51
C HIS A 138 12.80 -13.88 -14.12
N ALA A 139 13.91 -14.46 -13.64
CA ALA A 139 13.96 -15.85 -13.18
C ALA A 139 12.98 -16.11 -12.01
N ILE A 140 12.92 -15.18 -11.04
CA ILE A 140 11.96 -15.24 -9.93
C ILE A 140 10.53 -15.22 -10.48
N ALA A 141 10.20 -14.26 -11.34
CA ALA A 141 8.85 -14.13 -11.88
C ALA A 141 8.43 -15.32 -12.75
N ARG A 142 9.36 -15.88 -13.54
CA ARG A 142 9.13 -17.06 -14.37
C ARG A 142 8.84 -18.27 -13.51
N GLU A 143 9.66 -18.56 -12.50
CA GLU A 143 9.43 -19.72 -11.64
C GLU A 143 8.13 -19.55 -10.84
N LEU A 144 8.02 -18.46 -10.08
CA LEU A 144 6.91 -18.26 -9.15
C LEU A 144 5.59 -17.92 -9.86
N GLY A 145 5.66 -17.54 -11.13
CA GLY A 145 4.51 -17.38 -12.01
C GLY A 145 4.00 -18.69 -12.62
N SER A 146 4.81 -19.75 -12.61
CA SER A 146 4.47 -21.03 -13.22
C SER A 146 3.46 -21.81 -12.39
N SER A 147 2.54 -22.51 -13.05
CA SER A 147 1.61 -23.45 -12.42
C SER A 147 1.13 -24.48 -13.45
N GLU A 148 0.43 -25.54 -13.02
CA GLU A 148 -0.11 -26.55 -13.94
C GLU A 148 -1.06 -25.97 -15.00
N ASP A 149 -1.74 -24.85 -14.68
CA ASP A 149 -2.74 -24.20 -15.54
C ASP A 149 -2.18 -23.00 -16.33
N VAL A 150 -0.90 -22.66 -16.15
CA VAL A 150 -0.25 -21.51 -16.80
C VAL A 150 0.79 -22.01 -17.79
N ALA A 151 0.67 -21.59 -19.05
CA ALA A 151 1.68 -21.90 -20.07
C ALA A 151 3.05 -21.30 -19.69
N GLU A 152 4.15 -21.96 -20.01
CA GLU A 152 5.50 -21.53 -19.62
C GLU A 152 5.79 -20.10 -20.10
N GLU A 153 5.36 -19.76 -21.31
CA GLU A 153 5.49 -18.43 -21.90
C GLU A 153 4.64 -17.35 -21.20
N GLU A 154 3.63 -17.74 -20.42
CA GLU A 154 2.72 -16.85 -19.69
C GLU A 154 3.12 -16.68 -18.22
N ALA A 155 4.07 -17.46 -17.71
CA ALA A 155 4.42 -17.48 -16.29
C ALA A 155 4.80 -16.09 -15.74
N VAL A 156 5.70 -15.37 -16.43
CA VAL A 156 6.10 -14.02 -16.01
C VAL A 156 4.89 -13.08 -15.97
N SER A 157 4.00 -13.16 -16.97
CA SER A 157 2.79 -12.34 -17.02
C SER A 157 1.83 -12.66 -15.88
N ALA A 158 1.66 -13.95 -15.54
CA ALA A 158 0.84 -14.38 -14.42
C ALA A 158 1.39 -13.86 -13.07
N PHE A 159 2.72 -13.85 -12.90
CA PHE A 159 3.36 -13.26 -11.72
C PHE A 159 3.09 -11.75 -11.63
N VAL A 160 3.27 -11.02 -12.73
CA VAL A 160 3.04 -9.57 -12.81
C VAL A 160 1.55 -9.21 -12.61
N GLU A 161 0.63 -10.05 -13.09
CA GLU A 161 -0.80 -9.86 -12.88
C GLU A 161 -1.18 -9.92 -11.40
N ARG A 162 -0.61 -10.87 -10.64
CA ARG A 162 -0.81 -10.94 -9.18
C ARG A 162 -0.27 -9.72 -8.45
N ILE A 163 0.88 -9.20 -8.86
CA ILE A 163 1.40 -7.93 -8.32
C ILE A 163 0.38 -6.81 -8.54
N ASN A 164 -0.11 -6.64 -9.77
CA ASN A 164 -1.07 -5.57 -10.05
C ASN A 164 -2.42 -5.79 -9.33
N GLU A 165 -2.89 -7.02 -9.19
CA GLU A 165 -4.09 -7.35 -8.40
C GLU A 165 -3.91 -6.93 -6.94
N ARG A 166 -2.78 -7.30 -6.34
CA ARG A 166 -2.42 -6.89 -4.98
C ARG A 166 -2.39 -5.37 -4.82
N LEU A 167 -1.72 -4.66 -5.73
CA LEU A 167 -1.62 -3.20 -5.69
C LEU A 167 -3.00 -2.54 -5.76
N ARG A 168 -3.89 -3.03 -6.65
CA ARG A 168 -5.29 -2.57 -6.71
C ARG A 168 -6.05 -2.85 -5.42
N ASN A 169 -5.90 -4.04 -4.84
CA ASN A 169 -6.56 -4.44 -3.60
C ASN A 169 -6.11 -3.60 -2.40
N MET A 170 -4.86 -3.12 -2.42
CA MET A 170 -4.32 -2.20 -1.43
C MET A 170 -4.81 -0.75 -1.60
N GLY A 171 -5.44 -0.42 -2.73
CA GLY A 171 -5.87 0.94 -3.09
C GLY A 171 -4.79 1.77 -3.81
N LEU A 172 -3.71 1.15 -4.29
CA LEU A 172 -2.58 1.81 -4.97
C LEU A 172 -2.87 1.95 -6.46
N THR A 173 -3.79 2.88 -6.78
CA THR A 173 -4.39 3.00 -8.13
C THR A 173 -3.57 3.80 -9.13
N ASP A 174 -2.48 4.42 -8.72
CA ASP A 174 -1.57 5.16 -9.58
C ASP A 174 -0.34 4.31 -9.96
N THR A 175 -0.48 2.98 -9.88
CA THR A 175 0.56 2.01 -10.22
C THR A 175 0.07 0.97 -11.22
N ASN A 176 0.89 0.70 -12.24
CA ASN A 176 0.76 -0.42 -13.15
C ASN A 176 2.15 -0.94 -13.52
N VAL A 177 2.43 -2.21 -13.24
CA VAL A 177 3.68 -2.87 -13.61
C VAL A 177 3.44 -3.83 -14.79
N VAL A 178 4.34 -3.82 -15.76
CA VAL A 178 4.24 -4.65 -16.98
C VAL A 178 5.28 -5.77 -17.00
N ASN A 179 6.35 -5.63 -16.22
CA ASN A 179 7.39 -6.64 -16.04
C ASN A 179 7.91 -6.60 -14.58
N PRO A 180 8.69 -7.60 -14.12
CA PRO A 180 9.10 -7.67 -12.71
C PRO A 180 10.31 -6.79 -12.37
N HIS A 181 10.88 -6.07 -13.34
CA HIS A 181 12.17 -5.40 -13.18
C HIS A 181 12.14 -3.89 -13.45
N GLY A 182 11.12 -3.41 -14.17
CA GLY A 182 10.83 -2.01 -14.49
C GLY A 182 11.61 -1.40 -15.64
N TRP A 183 12.25 -2.22 -16.49
CA TRP A 183 13.12 -1.70 -17.56
C TRP A 183 12.36 -1.54 -18.88
N GLY A 184 12.26 -0.29 -19.36
CA GLY A 184 12.04 0.04 -20.79
C GLY A 184 10.73 -0.44 -21.42
N VAL A 185 9.61 -0.37 -20.71
CA VAL A 185 8.29 -0.79 -21.23
C VAL A 185 7.23 0.31 -21.07
N PRO A 186 6.46 0.64 -22.14
CA PRO A 186 5.33 1.56 -22.04
C PRO A 186 4.27 1.11 -21.04
N GLU A 187 3.47 2.05 -20.54
CA GLU A 187 2.43 1.80 -19.52
C GLU A 187 2.95 1.22 -18.19
N HIS A 188 4.28 1.18 -17.98
CA HIS A 188 4.89 0.79 -16.71
C HIS A 188 5.14 2.03 -15.85
N TYR A 189 4.32 2.25 -14.83
CA TYR A 189 4.38 3.45 -14.00
C TYR A 189 3.98 3.19 -12.54
N SER A 190 4.38 4.11 -11.67
CA SER A 190 3.84 4.26 -10.32
C SER A 190 3.84 5.74 -9.93
N SER A 191 3.57 6.02 -8.67
CA SER A 191 3.62 7.34 -8.07
C SER A 191 4.51 7.31 -6.81
N ALA A 192 5.02 8.47 -6.38
CA ALA A 192 5.83 8.53 -5.16
C ALA A 192 4.99 8.13 -3.94
N HIS A 193 3.71 8.51 -3.94
CA HIS A 193 2.71 8.12 -2.94
C HIS A 193 2.53 6.60 -2.85
N ASP A 194 2.31 5.93 -3.99
CA ASP A 194 2.07 4.48 -4.01
C ASP A 194 3.31 3.70 -3.61
N LEU A 195 4.50 4.11 -4.07
CA LEU A 195 5.76 3.50 -3.66
C LEU A 195 6.03 3.69 -2.16
N ALA A 196 5.76 4.86 -1.60
CA ALA A 196 5.92 5.11 -0.17
C ALA A 196 4.94 4.24 0.65
N THR A 197 3.69 4.17 0.21
CA THR A 197 2.65 3.35 0.85
C THR A 197 2.99 1.86 0.78
N PHE A 198 3.42 1.37 -0.38
CA PHE A 198 3.85 -0.03 -0.53
C PHE A 198 5.11 -0.31 0.28
N THR A 199 6.04 0.65 0.39
CA THR A 199 7.23 0.50 1.23
C THR A 199 6.86 0.40 2.72
N MET A 200 5.85 1.14 3.20
CA MET A 200 5.32 0.95 4.56
C MET A 200 4.86 -0.48 4.79
N TYR A 201 4.13 -1.04 3.81
CA TYR A 201 3.69 -2.44 3.85
C TYR A 201 4.89 -3.41 3.85
N ALA A 202 5.82 -3.20 2.93
CA ALA A 202 7.02 -4.03 2.74
C ALA A 202 7.91 -4.09 4.00
N LEU A 203 7.99 -3.01 4.78
CA LEU A 203 8.77 -2.97 6.03
C LEU A 203 8.23 -3.87 7.14
N GLN A 204 7.04 -4.47 6.98
CA GLN A 204 6.53 -5.49 7.89
C GLN A 204 7.21 -6.87 7.70
N TYR A 205 7.95 -7.05 6.61
CA TYR A 205 8.63 -8.31 6.27
C TYR A 205 10.12 -8.22 6.64
N PRO A 206 10.58 -8.96 7.68
CA PRO A 206 11.98 -8.91 8.10
C PRO A 206 12.96 -9.27 6.97
N GLY A 207 12.62 -10.27 6.14
CA GLY A 207 13.43 -10.64 4.97
C GLY A 207 13.59 -9.49 3.97
N PHE A 208 12.56 -8.66 3.77
CA PHE A 208 12.69 -7.47 2.91
C PHE A 208 13.62 -6.42 3.53
N VAL A 209 13.55 -6.23 4.85
CA VAL A 209 14.46 -5.32 5.58
C VAL A 209 15.91 -5.79 5.46
N ASP A 210 16.15 -7.10 5.54
CA ASP A 210 17.48 -7.67 5.35
C ASP A 210 18.00 -7.42 3.92
N LEU A 211 17.17 -7.62 2.88
CA LEU A 211 17.53 -7.34 1.49
C LEU A 211 17.98 -5.89 1.28
N ILE A 212 17.19 -4.90 1.73
CA ILE A 212 17.49 -3.49 1.48
C ILE A 212 18.66 -2.96 2.33
N SER A 213 18.95 -3.59 3.47
CA SER A 213 20.02 -3.18 4.40
C SER A 213 21.38 -3.80 4.11
N THR A 214 21.42 -4.86 3.30
CA THR A 214 22.64 -5.59 3.03
C THR A 214 23.53 -4.84 2.03
N SER A 215 24.76 -4.54 2.42
CA SER A 215 25.74 -3.87 1.55
C SER A 215 26.41 -4.81 0.55
N THR A 216 26.71 -6.04 0.97
CA THR A 216 27.34 -7.06 0.14
C THR A 216 26.81 -8.44 0.52
N TYR A 217 26.65 -9.32 -0.46
CA TYR A 217 26.20 -10.69 -0.27
C TYR A 217 27.04 -11.64 -1.12
N ILE A 218 27.34 -12.83 -0.60
CA ILE A 218 27.95 -13.91 -1.37
C ILE A 218 26.92 -15.02 -1.44
N THR A 219 26.62 -15.51 -2.65
CA THR A 219 25.64 -16.57 -2.85
C THR A 219 26.00 -17.84 -2.09
N SER A 220 24.99 -18.65 -1.79
CA SER A 220 25.13 -19.87 -0.99
C SER A 220 26.15 -20.87 -1.56
N ASP A 221 26.35 -20.88 -2.87
CA ASP A 221 27.36 -21.66 -3.59
C ASP A 221 28.78 -21.06 -3.57
N GLY A 222 28.93 -19.83 -3.10
CA GLY A 222 30.17 -19.08 -3.03
C GLY A 222 30.66 -18.49 -4.36
N LEU A 223 29.87 -18.53 -5.43
CA LEU A 223 30.33 -18.16 -6.78
C LEU A 223 30.10 -16.69 -7.14
N TYR A 224 29.06 -16.05 -6.59
CA TYR A 224 28.70 -14.67 -6.92
C TYR A 224 28.89 -13.77 -5.70
N ALA A 225 29.68 -12.70 -5.88
CA ALA A 225 29.83 -11.63 -4.90
C ALA A 225 29.02 -10.40 -5.38
N LEU A 226 27.93 -10.13 -4.68
CA LEU A 226 26.98 -9.08 -5.00
C LEU A 226 27.26 -7.84 -4.14
N SER A 227 27.12 -6.66 -4.73
CA SER A 227 27.30 -5.38 -4.04
C SER A 227 26.08 -4.50 -4.25
N ASN A 228 25.63 -3.85 -3.18
CA ASN A 228 24.50 -2.95 -3.23
C ASN A 228 24.86 -1.67 -4.00
N THR A 229 24.00 -1.30 -4.93
CA THR A 229 24.12 -0.05 -5.70
C THR A 229 23.80 1.20 -4.86
N ASN A 230 23.11 1.03 -3.73
CA ASN A 230 22.73 2.14 -2.85
C ASN A 230 23.95 2.66 -2.06
N LYS A 231 24.44 3.84 -2.44
CA LYS A 231 25.54 4.52 -1.75
C LYS A 231 25.15 5.04 -0.35
N MET A 232 23.87 5.29 -0.08
CA MET A 232 23.40 5.87 1.19
C MET A 232 23.68 4.97 2.39
N LEU A 233 23.76 3.65 2.19
CA LEU A 233 24.17 2.68 3.22
C LEU A 233 25.47 3.06 3.93
N ASN A 234 26.36 3.77 3.26
CA ASN A 234 27.65 4.22 3.80
C ASN A 234 27.72 5.72 4.11
N LEU A 235 26.70 6.49 3.72
CA LEU A 235 26.76 7.96 3.70
C LEU A 235 25.75 8.63 4.64
N TYR A 236 24.65 7.95 4.99
CA TYR A 236 23.58 8.55 5.77
C TYR A 236 23.41 7.90 7.14
N ASN A 237 23.58 8.68 8.20
CA ASN A 237 23.43 8.18 9.57
C ASN A 237 21.99 7.73 9.85
N GLY A 238 21.84 6.50 10.35
CA GLY A 238 20.55 5.90 10.64
C GLY A 238 19.83 5.31 9.43
N ILE A 239 20.49 5.20 8.27
CA ILE A 239 19.92 4.49 7.13
C ILE A 239 19.65 3.02 7.48
N ILE A 240 18.48 2.53 7.11
CA ILE A 240 18.15 1.10 7.11
C ILE A 240 18.52 0.53 5.75
N GLY A 241 18.08 1.17 4.67
CA GLY A 241 18.30 0.70 3.32
C GLY A 241 17.34 1.33 2.33
N GLY A 242 17.41 0.88 1.08
CA GLY A 242 16.63 1.47 0.01
C GLY A 242 16.73 0.72 -1.30
N LYS A 243 16.14 1.29 -2.35
CA LYS A 243 16.29 0.78 -3.71
C LYS A 243 16.53 1.94 -4.68
N THR A 244 17.49 1.73 -5.57
CA THR A 244 17.85 2.64 -6.66
C THR A 244 17.12 2.27 -7.96
N GLY A 245 16.91 3.24 -8.84
CA GLY A 245 16.42 3.01 -10.20
C GLY A 245 16.92 4.08 -11.15
N TYR A 246 17.28 3.66 -12.37
CA TYR A 246 17.58 4.57 -13.46
C TYR A 246 17.28 3.87 -14.80
N ASP A 247 16.60 4.58 -15.68
CA ASP A 247 16.70 4.42 -17.13
C ASP A 247 16.40 5.78 -17.79
N ASP A 248 16.54 5.85 -19.11
CA ASP A 248 16.41 7.11 -19.84
C ASP A 248 14.97 7.66 -19.82
N ASP A 249 13.96 6.83 -19.55
CA ASP A 249 12.55 7.23 -19.50
C ASP A 249 12.14 7.70 -18.09
N ALA A 250 12.66 7.06 -17.04
CA ALA A 250 12.34 7.34 -15.64
C ALA A 250 13.21 8.43 -15.01
N GLY A 251 14.42 8.67 -15.53
CA GLY A 251 15.45 9.43 -14.84
C GLY A 251 15.91 8.72 -13.57
N TRP A 252 16.47 9.47 -12.61
CA TRP A 252 16.93 8.90 -11.33
C TRP A 252 15.76 8.73 -10.35
N CYS A 253 15.59 7.51 -9.85
CA CYS A 253 14.57 7.13 -8.88
C CYS A 253 15.20 6.52 -7.62
N LEU A 254 14.66 6.84 -6.45
CA LEU A 254 15.17 6.34 -5.16
C LEU A 254 14.06 6.15 -4.15
N ILE A 255 14.17 5.06 -3.40
CA ILE A 255 13.49 4.85 -2.12
C ILE A 255 14.58 4.75 -1.07
N GLU A 256 14.49 5.53 0.00
CA GLU A 256 15.33 5.38 1.20
C GLU A 256 14.46 5.22 2.45
N VAL A 257 14.92 4.35 3.34
CA VAL A 257 14.34 4.14 4.67
C VAL A 257 15.41 4.42 5.71
N ALA A 258 15.09 5.28 6.67
CA ALA A 258 16.00 5.61 7.77
C ALA A 258 15.27 5.57 9.11
N ARG A 259 16.02 5.30 10.19
CA ARG A 259 15.52 5.27 11.56
C ARG A 259 16.42 6.07 12.49
N ARG A 260 15.81 6.99 13.25
CA ARG A 260 16.46 7.76 14.32
C ARG A 260 15.48 7.92 15.47
N ASP A 261 15.97 7.77 16.70
CA ASP A 261 15.20 7.98 17.93
C ASP A 261 13.83 7.26 17.94
N GLY A 262 13.81 6.02 17.45
CA GLY A 262 12.60 5.18 17.35
C GLY A 262 11.62 5.55 16.24
N SER A 263 11.84 6.65 15.51
CA SER A 263 11.03 7.03 14.35
C SER A 263 11.64 6.45 13.07
N THR A 264 10.82 5.84 12.22
CA THR A 264 11.24 5.31 10.90
C THR A 264 10.63 6.18 9.82
N MET A 265 11.44 6.71 8.92
CA MET A 265 11.02 7.56 7.81
C MET A 265 11.26 6.84 6.49
N ILE A 266 10.34 7.04 5.54
CA ILE A 266 10.47 6.60 4.15
C ILE A 266 10.51 7.86 3.29
N SER A 267 11.50 7.96 2.41
CA SER A 267 11.61 9.01 1.40
C SER A 267 11.61 8.36 0.02
N VAL A 268 10.82 8.92 -0.90
CA VAL A 268 10.75 8.49 -2.30
C VAL A 268 10.94 9.71 -3.20
N THR A 269 11.80 9.59 -4.20
CA THR A 269 12.06 10.62 -5.21
C THR A 269 12.07 9.99 -6.60
N LEU A 270 11.39 10.61 -7.56
CA LEU A 270 11.26 10.14 -8.94
C LEU A 270 11.56 11.25 -9.94
N ASP A 271 12.01 10.88 -11.14
CA ASP A 271 12.39 11.80 -12.22
C ASP A 271 13.43 12.83 -11.75
N GLY A 272 14.52 12.32 -11.17
CA GLY A 272 15.73 13.07 -10.87
C GLY A 272 16.57 13.30 -12.13
N VAL A 273 17.12 14.50 -12.28
CA VAL A 273 17.74 14.97 -13.55
C VAL A 273 19.27 15.04 -13.55
N ALA A 274 19.93 14.89 -12.41
CA ALA A 274 21.38 15.02 -12.31
C ALA A 274 22.02 13.83 -11.57
N PRO A 275 23.12 13.25 -12.09
CA PRO A 275 23.88 12.26 -11.35
C PRO A 275 24.47 12.90 -10.08
N ASP A 276 24.18 12.29 -8.93
CA ASP A 276 24.52 12.64 -7.54
C ASP A 276 23.59 13.60 -6.76
N ASP A 277 22.81 14.49 -7.40
CA ASP A 277 21.87 15.37 -6.66
C ASP A 277 20.65 14.62 -6.07
N TRP A 278 20.26 13.51 -6.69
CA TRP A 278 19.11 12.69 -6.27
C TRP A 278 19.31 11.97 -4.93
N TYR A 279 20.56 11.64 -4.56
CA TYR A 279 20.87 11.18 -3.21
C TYR A 279 20.75 12.31 -2.19
N ASP A 280 21.12 13.54 -2.56
CA ASP A 280 20.99 14.71 -1.71
C ASP A 280 19.52 15.06 -1.43
N ASP A 281 18.65 14.92 -2.43
CA ASP A 281 17.21 15.09 -2.27
C ASP A 281 16.65 14.20 -1.15
N ASN A 282 17.01 12.91 -1.13
CA ASN A 282 16.58 11.99 -0.06
C ASN A 282 17.19 12.36 1.29
N ARG A 283 18.46 12.77 1.33
CA ARG A 283 19.10 13.27 2.56
C ARG A 283 18.33 14.47 3.13
N VAL A 284 18.00 15.45 2.30
CA VAL A 284 17.27 16.67 2.68
C VAL A 284 15.87 16.32 3.18
N LEU A 285 15.14 15.46 2.47
CA LEU A 285 13.79 15.02 2.83
C LEU A 285 13.78 14.28 4.18
N LEU A 286 14.69 13.32 4.37
CA LEU A 286 14.80 12.56 5.61
C LEU A 286 15.18 13.47 6.80
N ASP A 287 16.19 14.34 6.63
CA ASP A 287 16.61 15.29 7.68
C ASP A 287 15.47 16.24 8.06
N TYR A 288 14.71 16.72 7.07
CA TYR A 288 13.52 17.53 7.29
C TYR A 288 12.47 16.76 8.09
N ALA A 289 12.11 15.54 7.69
CA ALA A 289 11.11 14.72 8.36
C ALA A 289 11.48 14.43 9.83
N PHE A 290 12.73 14.06 10.10
CA PHE A 290 13.21 13.87 11.48
C PHE A 290 13.12 15.15 12.32
N THR A 291 13.51 16.29 11.74
CA THR A 291 13.43 17.59 12.42
C THR A 291 11.97 17.96 12.73
N GLN A 292 11.05 17.78 11.78
CA GLN A 292 9.63 18.07 11.99
C GLN A 292 9.02 17.13 13.02
N LYS A 293 9.35 15.83 12.99
CA LYS A 293 8.91 14.87 13.99
C LYS A 293 9.37 15.27 15.40
N ALA A 294 10.65 15.60 15.57
CA ALA A 294 11.20 16.04 16.85
C ALA A 294 10.53 17.31 17.38
N ASN A 295 10.30 18.30 16.51
CA ASN A 295 9.57 19.52 16.83
C ASN A 295 8.13 19.23 17.27
N ARG A 296 7.44 18.34 16.55
CA ARG A 296 6.06 17.93 16.85
C ARG A 296 5.95 17.25 18.22
N LEU A 297 6.85 16.31 18.51
CA LEU A 297 6.91 15.61 19.80
C LEU A 297 7.23 16.57 20.94
N THR A 298 8.20 17.47 20.77
CA THR A 298 8.57 18.48 21.77
C THR A 298 7.42 19.44 22.08
N ALA A 299 6.65 19.81 21.06
CA ALA A 299 5.48 20.68 21.22
C ALA A 299 4.20 19.95 21.66
N ASN A 300 4.25 18.63 21.86
CA ASN A 300 3.11 17.77 22.15
C ASN A 300 1.93 17.99 21.17
N ARG A 301 2.25 18.13 19.87
CA ARG A 301 1.26 18.39 18.82
C ARG A 301 0.75 17.07 18.21
N PRO A 302 -0.58 16.92 18.01
CA PRO A 302 -1.11 15.77 17.29
C PRO A 302 -0.71 15.84 15.81
N ILE A 303 -0.88 14.72 15.10
CA ILE A 303 -0.82 14.71 13.63
C ILE A 303 -1.99 15.54 13.11
N SER A 304 -1.72 16.45 12.18
CA SER A 304 -2.74 17.35 11.60
C SER A 304 -2.70 17.41 10.08
N GLY A 305 -1.74 16.74 9.45
CA GLY A 305 -1.55 16.70 8.00
C GLY A 305 -2.16 15.45 7.37
N GLU A 306 -1.85 15.27 6.09
CA GLU A 306 -2.15 14.05 5.36
C GLU A 306 -1.46 12.84 5.99
N THR A 307 -2.14 11.70 5.96
CA THR A 307 -1.61 10.41 6.40
C THR A 307 -1.88 9.36 5.34
N LEU A 308 -0.85 8.60 4.97
CA LEU A 308 -0.98 7.45 4.10
C LEU A 308 -1.53 6.24 4.87
N SER A 309 -2.28 5.40 4.17
CA SER A 309 -2.76 4.11 4.64
C SER A 309 -2.96 3.18 3.45
N PHE A 310 -2.77 1.88 3.64
CA PHE A 310 -3.15 0.86 2.67
C PHE A 310 -4.26 -0.02 3.23
N LEU A 311 -5.05 -0.60 2.32
CA LEU A 311 -5.94 -1.71 2.66
C LEU A 311 -5.12 -2.99 2.82
N ASP A 312 -5.48 -3.81 3.79
CA ASP A 312 -4.91 -5.16 3.91
C ASP A 312 -5.27 -5.96 2.64
N PRO A 313 -4.27 -6.41 1.86
CA PRO A 313 -4.50 -7.08 0.58
C PRO A 313 -5.32 -8.37 0.72
N ASP A 314 -5.15 -9.11 1.82
CA ASP A 314 -5.88 -10.37 2.07
C ASP A 314 -7.34 -10.09 2.43
N ALA A 315 -7.58 -9.06 3.24
CA ALA A 315 -8.93 -8.65 3.63
C ALA A 315 -9.71 -8.08 2.43
N ALA A 316 -9.04 -7.30 1.57
CA ALA A 316 -9.63 -6.74 0.35
C ALA A 316 -10.02 -7.83 -0.65
N PHE A 317 -9.15 -8.83 -0.85
CA PHE A 317 -9.43 -9.98 -1.71
C PHE A 317 -10.65 -10.80 -1.24
N ILE A 318 -10.79 -11.00 0.08
CA ILE A 318 -11.95 -11.69 0.66
C ILE A 318 -13.22 -10.85 0.46
N ALA A 319 -13.17 -9.54 0.67
CA ALA A 319 -14.32 -8.66 0.52
C ALA A 319 -14.86 -8.66 -0.92
N GLU A 320 -13.99 -8.58 -1.92
CA GLU A 320 -14.37 -8.61 -3.34
C GLU A 320 -15.05 -9.95 -3.73
N ARG A 321 -14.54 -11.07 -3.22
CA ARG A 321 -15.14 -12.40 -3.43
C ARG A 321 -16.50 -12.58 -2.74
N VAL A 322 -16.69 -11.96 -1.58
CA VAL A 322 -17.99 -11.98 -0.88
C VAL A 322 -19.02 -11.11 -1.61
N GLU A 323 -18.62 -9.97 -2.16
CA GLU A 323 -19.52 -9.08 -2.91
C GLU A 323 -19.88 -9.61 -4.31
N SER A 324 -18.97 -10.34 -4.96
CA SER A 324 -19.22 -11.01 -6.25
C SER A 324 -20.11 -12.26 -6.15
N GLY A 325 -20.66 -12.57 -4.97
CA GLY A 325 -21.65 -13.64 -4.80
C GLY A 325 -21.05 -15.04 -4.81
N ALA A 326 -19.73 -15.19 -4.61
CA ALA A 326 -19.12 -16.50 -4.44
C ALA A 326 -19.69 -17.17 -3.18
N SER A 327 -20.36 -18.30 -3.36
CA SER A 327 -20.87 -19.10 -2.24
C SER A 327 -19.69 -19.66 -1.45
N VAL A 328 -19.41 -19.08 -0.29
CA VAL A 328 -18.48 -19.67 0.68
C VAL A 328 -19.11 -20.98 1.16
N GLY A 329 -18.64 -22.10 0.60
CA GLY A 329 -18.99 -23.43 1.08
C GLY A 329 -18.54 -23.54 2.52
N LEU A 330 -19.50 -23.63 3.45
CA LEU A 330 -19.22 -23.85 4.87
C LEU A 330 -18.25 -25.03 5.01
N LEU A 331 -17.07 -24.73 5.55
CA LEU A 331 -16.12 -25.73 6.02
C LEU A 331 -16.85 -26.60 7.06
N ARG A 332 -17.20 -27.83 6.68
CA ARG A 332 -17.73 -28.81 7.62
C ARG A 332 -16.61 -29.23 8.56
N VAL A 333 -16.62 -28.68 9.76
CA VAL A 333 -15.88 -29.26 10.89
C VAL A 333 -16.46 -30.65 11.13
N ALA A 334 -15.71 -31.67 10.76
CA ALA A 334 -16.03 -33.05 11.07
C ALA A 334 -15.94 -33.22 12.60
N SER A 335 -17.09 -33.45 13.23
CA SER A 335 -17.18 -33.92 14.62
C SER A 335 -17.14 -35.44 14.62
N ASP A 336 -16.07 -35.96 15.21
CA ASP A 336 -15.93 -37.12 16.07
C ASP A 336 -16.73 -38.41 15.80
N SER A 337 -16.02 -39.54 15.67
CA SER A 337 -16.37 -40.77 16.39
C SER A 337 -15.21 -41.78 16.40
N GLY A 338 -14.78 -42.19 17.60
CA GLY A 338 -14.28 -43.57 17.77
C GLY A 338 -13.12 -43.84 18.72
N SER A 339 -13.30 -43.58 20.02
CA SER A 339 -13.04 -44.54 21.12
C SER A 339 -11.69 -45.31 21.19
N THR A 340 -10.90 -45.10 22.26
CA THR A 340 -10.86 -46.03 23.41
C THR A 340 -10.12 -45.47 24.63
N ARG A 341 -10.90 -45.28 25.70
CA ARG A 341 -10.67 -45.54 27.14
C ARG A 341 -9.25 -45.56 27.73
N ASN A 342 -9.03 -44.69 28.72
CA ASN A 342 -8.78 -45.08 30.11
C ASN A 342 -9.15 -43.96 31.10
N GLU A 343 -9.91 -44.31 32.13
CA GLU A 343 -10.34 -43.52 33.31
C GLU A 343 -9.44 -43.84 34.54
N PRO A 344 -9.60 -43.21 35.72
CA PRO A 344 -9.64 -41.77 36.03
C PRO A 344 -8.70 -41.42 37.23
N ALA A 345 -8.40 -40.13 37.44
CA ALA A 345 -7.91 -39.66 38.75
C ALA A 345 -8.52 -38.30 39.12
N ARG A 346 -9.45 -38.35 40.07
CA ARG A 346 -9.91 -37.28 40.98
C ARG A 346 -8.78 -36.94 41.96
N LEU A 347 -8.58 -35.78 42.58
CA LEU A 347 -9.23 -34.48 42.81
C LEU A 347 -8.09 -33.53 43.21
N THR A 348 -8.19 -32.22 42.96
CA THR A 348 -8.28 -31.18 44.01
C THR A 348 -8.44 -29.80 43.38
N GLN A 349 -9.40 -29.05 43.93
CA GLN A 349 -9.67 -27.66 43.62
C GLN A 349 -8.58 -26.73 44.18
N SER A 350 -8.23 -25.71 43.41
CA SER A 350 -7.85 -24.39 43.93
C SER A 350 -7.90 -23.34 42.82
N GLU A 351 -8.90 -22.46 42.87
CA GLU A 351 -8.83 -21.09 42.37
C GLU A 351 -8.42 -20.18 43.57
N PRO A 352 -7.93 -18.93 43.42
CA PRO A 352 -8.40 -17.94 42.43
C PRO A 352 -7.38 -16.88 41.92
N THR A 353 -7.94 -15.93 41.15
CA THR A 353 -7.55 -14.53 40.88
C THR A 353 -6.52 -14.22 39.79
N SER A 354 -6.95 -13.61 38.68
CA SER A 354 -6.95 -12.15 38.52
C SER A 354 -7.64 -11.73 37.21
N GLU A 355 -8.36 -10.62 37.27
CA GLU A 355 -9.21 -10.00 36.24
C GLU A 355 -8.42 -9.53 35.01
N GLU A 356 -8.94 -9.81 33.81
CA GLU A 356 -8.69 -9.00 32.61
C GLU A 356 -10.04 -8.68 31.94
N ALA A 357 -10.33 -7.39 31.81
CA ALA A 357 -11.59 -6.87 31.33
C ALA A 357 -11.74 -7.06 29.81
N ALA A 358 -12.53 -8.05 29.41
CA ALA A 358 -12.99 -8.21 28.04
C ALA A 358 -14.00 -7.10 27.69
N PHE A 359 -13.66 -6.26 26.71
CA PHE A 359 -14.61 -5.39 26.02
C PHE A 359 -15.69 -6.24 25.32
N PRO A 360 -17.01 -5.95 25.46
CA PRO A 360 -18.03 -6.84 24.95
C PRO A 360 -18.21 -6.65 23.44
N LEU A 361 -17.69 -7.62 22.67
CA LEU A 361 -17.86 -7.83 21.22
C LEU A 361 -19.33 -7.75 20.75
N LYS A 362 -20.30 -7.92 21.65
CA LYS A 362 -21.74 -7.80 21.37
C LYS A 362 -22.20 -6.37 21.06
N THR A 363 -21.54 -5.34 21.58
CA THR A 363 -21.93 -3.94 21.34
C THR A 363 -21.56 -3.49 19.92
N LEU A 364 -20.46 -4.05 19.36
CA LEU A 364 -20.01 -3.72 18.01
C LEU A 364 -20.93 -4.31 16.93
N ILE A 365 -21.39 -5.55 17.12
CA ILE A 365 -22.29 -6.24 16.18
C ILE A 365 -23.65 -5.53 16.06
N VAL A 366 -24.17 -4.99 17.18
CA VAL A 366 -25.44 -4.24 17.18
C VAL A 366 -25.29 -2.88 16.46
N ALA A 367 -24.13 -2.23 16.54
CA ALA A 367 -23.87 -0.96 15.87
C ALA A 367 -23.83 -1.13 14.33
N PHE A 368 -23.20 -2.19 13.83
CA PHE A 368 -23.15 -2.47 12.39
C PHE A 368 -24.53 -2.84 11.80
N ALA A 369 -25.34 -3.61 12.55
CA ALA A 369 -26.69 -3.95 12.11
C ALA A 369 -27.63 -2.72 12.03
N ALA A 370 -27.45 -1.74 12.93
CA ALA A 370 -28.24 -0.50 12.92
C ALA A 370 -27.91 0.41 11.73
N ILE A 371 -26.63 0.48 11.32
CA ILE A 371 -26.19 1.27 10.17
C ILE A 371 -26.70 0.66 8.86
N ALA A 372 -26.68 -0.67 8.72
CA ALA A 372 -27.21 -1.36 7.55
C ALA A 372 -28.73 -1.15 7.39
N LEU A 373 -29.49 -1.17 8.48
CA LEU A 373 -30.94 -0.89 8.48
C LEU A 373 -31.27 0.57 8.11
N LEU A 374 -30.45 1.52 8.53
CA LEU A 374 -30.59 2.93 8.17
C LEU A 374 -30.33 3.19 6.67
N LEU A 375 -29.35 2.50 6.08
CA LEU A 375 -29.05 2.62 4.65
C LEU A 375 -30.16 2.01 3.77
N VAL A 376 -30.77 0.91 4.20
CA VAL A 376 -31.92 0.32 3.52
C VAL A 376 -33.16 1.21 3.63
N ALA A 377 -33.42 1.80 4.80
CA ALA A 377 -34.54 2.72 5.01
C ALA A 377 -34.38 4.02 4.18
N PHE A 378 -33.15 4.54 4.02
CA PHE A 378 -32.88 5.73 3.22
C PHE A 378 -33.13 5.48 1.72
N ARG A 379 -32.86 4.27 1.23
CA ARG A 379 -33.08 3.88 -0.17
C ARG A 379 -34.55 3.67 -0.52
N ILE A 380 -35.38 3.29 0.45
CA ILE A 380 -36.83 3.09 0.28
C ILE A 380 -37.62 4.41 0.40
N SER A 381 -37.02 5.45 0.98
CA SER A 381 -37.70 6.72 1.28
C SER A 381 -37.53 7.81 0.20
N SER A 382 -36.95 7.49 -0.97
CA SER A 382 -36.71 8.47 -2.05
C SER A 382 -37.77 8.33 -3.15
N PRO A 383 -38.77 9.22 -3.26
CA PRO A 383 -39.91 9.03 -4.15
C PRO A 383 -39.70 9.77 -5.47
N HIS A 384 -38.85 9.26 -6.35
CA HIS A 384 -38.90 9.59 -7.78
C HIS A 384 -38.29 8.44 -8.58
N ILE A 385 -39.13 7.52 -9.07
CA ILE A 385 -39.10 6.87 -10.40
C ILE A 385 -40.27 5.86 -10.39
N GLN A 386 -41.44 6.31 -10.84
CA GLN A 386 -42.39 5.49 -11.58
C GLN A 386 -43.20 6.41 -12.48
N ALA A 387 -42.99 6.31 -13.79
CA ALA A 387 -44.06 6.15 -14.78
C ALA A 387 -43.53 6.38 -16.20
N ARG A 388 -43.52 5.28 -16.98
CA ARG A 388 -44.01 5.15 -18.37
C ARG A 388 -43.28 3.97 -19.01
N PHE A 389 -43.87 3.06 -19.77
CA PHE A 389 -45.26 2.64 -20.06
C PHE A 389 -45.02 1.61 -21.19
N TRP A 390 -45.44 0.35 -21.03
CA TRP A 390 -45.51 -0.56 -22.17
C TRP A 390 -46.61 -0.09 -23.14
N ARG A 391 -46.31 0.01 -24.44
CA ARG A 391 -47.28 -0.18 -25.52
C ARG A 391 -46.59 -0.64 -26.80
N GLN A 392 -46.99 -1.83 -27.24
CA GLN A 392 -46.86 -2.36 -28.59
C GLN A 392 -47.39 -1.36 -29.63
N ARG A 393 -46.76 -1.30 -30.81
CA ARG A 393 -47.41 -1.67 -32.09
C ARG A 393 -46.42 -1.66 -33.26
N ASP A 394 -46.71 -2.59 -34.16
CA ASP A 394 -46.17 -2.81 -35.48
C ASP A 394 -46.08 -1.53 -36.33
N ASP A 395 -44.94 -1.34 -37.00
CA ASP A 395 -44.76 -1.30 -38.46
C ASP A 395 -43.27 -1.26 -38.81
#